data_AF-A0A9Q8PA52-F1
#
_entry.id   AF-A0A9Q8PA52-F1
#
_cell.length_a   1.000
_cell.length_b   1.000
_cell.length_c   1.000
_cell.angle_alpha   90.00
_cell.angle_beta   90.00
_cell.angle_gamma   90.00
#
_symmetry.space_group_name_H-M   'P 1'
#
loop_
_entity.id
_entity.type
_entity.pdbx_description
1 polymer ?
#
loop_
_entity_poly.entity_id
_entity_poly.type
_entity_poly.pdbx_seq_one_letter_code
_entity_poly.pdbx_strand_id
1 'polypeptide(L)'
;MPWHNSSGWDYDLNKSDSYDPLRTQTNVNATATPSIFYELRKQSQHRKRNNMITPETSPRSHKRRRSEDEPERKPVDDQGLEKERNEDMPAFVKRIKDNKGDMIPVYIEKNEEPVFVQRAFLSRISPKIKKKIEQNMGEDGTRNLHLEAPAPVVKLFLFWLFHDRVPSFKDLSDLTPPDTSDYETREQYQIILIKAWVWANDKELPAMQNAIMRHFFDEIDVQFLSEDVLQEGLLKTRAGMRMRKALLEELVWLEDHTIIEDDDDDDGNLLEHLNVTYVYGFDQDCEEAIEACEKSCKKRGTAGDYLVKEA
;
A
#
# COMPACT_ATOMS: atom_id res chain seq x y z
N MET A 1 -22.14 -14.18 -2.29
CA MET A 1 -21.66 -15.53 -2.65
C MET A 1 -20.68 -15.96 -1.56
N PRO A 2 -20.87 -17.10 -0.89
CA PRO A 2 -19.88 -17.61 0.05
C PRO A 2 -18.72 -18.21 -0.76
N TRP A 3 -17.50 -17.72 -0.49
CA TRP A 3 -16.28 -18.28 -1.07
C TRP A 3 -16.05 -19.64 -0.40
N HIS A 4 -16.07 -20.72 -1.18
CA HIS A 4 -15.79 -22.06 -0.67
C HIS A 4 -14.29 -22.32 -0.64
N ASN A 5 -13.81 -22.77 0.52
CA ASN A 5 -12.44 -23.21 0.79
C ASN A 5 -11.97 -24.27 -0.21
N SER A 6 -10.89 -23.95 -0.92
CA SER A 6 -9.99 -24.95 -1.50
C SER A 6 -8.64 -24.81 -0.80
N SER A 7 -8.40 -25.72 0.13
CA SER A 7 -7.16 -25.87 0.88
C SER A 7 -6.06 -26.47 0.01
N GLY A 8 -4.93 -25.77 -0.11
CA GLY A 8 -3.75 -26.28 -0.80
C GLY A 8 -2.68 -25.21 -0.99
N TRP A 9 -2.16 -24.65 0.11
CA TRP A 9 -1.02 -23.73 0.10
C TRP A 9 0.18 -24.42 0.76
N ASP A 10 0.92 -25.22 -0.02
CA ASP A 10 2.28 -25.60 0.35
C ASP A 10 3.20 -24.43 -0.05
N TYR A 11 3.60 -23.65 0.94
CA TYR A 11 4.62 -22.61 0.76
C TYR A 11 5.99 -23.28 0.62
N ASP A 12 6.54 -23.24 -0.59
CA ASP A 12 7.92 -23.68 -0.87
C ASP A 12 8.90 -22.59 -0.37
N LEU A 13 9.08 -22.53 0.96
CA LEU A 13 10.01 -21.66 1.69
C LEU A 13 11.42 -22.28 1.82
N ASN A 14 11.82 -23.19 0.92
CA ASN A 14 13.15 -23.82 0.98
C ASN A 14 14.08 -23.29 -0.11
N LYS A 15 14.82 -22.22 0.25
CA LYS A 15 16.21 -21.98 -0.17
C LYS A 15 16.82 -20.89 0.73
N SER A 16 17.02 -21.23 2.00
CA SER A 16 17.96 -20.54 2.88
C SER A 16 19.03 -21.52 3.30
N ASP A 17 20.27 -21.18 2.96
CA ASP A 17 21.48 -21.89 3.36
C ASP A 17 21.52 -22.13 4.87
N SER A 18 22.08 -23.29 5.25
CA SER A 18 22.19 -23.77 6.62
C SER A 18 22.83 -22.73 7.55
N TYR A 19 22.08 -22.27 8.54
CA TYR A 19 22.57 -21.47 9.64
C TYR A 19 23.08 -22.38 10.76
N ASP A 20 24.35 -22.20 11.14
CA ASP A 20 25.08 -22.99 12.12
C ASP A 20 24.89 -22.39 13.54
N PRO A 21 24.26 -23.10 14.51
CA PRO A 21 23.93 -22.53 15.81
C PRO A 21 25.05 -22.78 16.82
N LEU A 22 26.20 -22.13 16.63
CA LEU A 22 27.23 -22.03 17.66
C LEU A 22 27.83 -20.62 17.67
N ARG A 23 27.04 -19.63 18.12
CA ARG A 23 27.55 -18.29 18.44
C ARG A 23 27.67 -18.13 19.95
N THR A 24 28.93 -18.14 20.36
CA THR A 24 29.47 -17.82 21.68
C THR A 24 28.81 -16.57 22.26
N GLN A 25 28.24 -16.68 23.46
CA GLN A 25 27.86 -15.55 24.31
C GLN A 25 29.13 -14.73 24.59
N THR A 26 29.28 -13.64 23.85
CA THR A 26 30.24 -12.58 24.17
C THR A 26 29.42 -11.48 24.84
N ASN A 27 29.67 -11.31 26.13
CA ASN A 27 29.15 -10.21 26.93
C ASN A 27 29.82 -8.92 26.40
N VAL A 28 29.17 -8.24 25.46
CA VAL A 28 29.58 -6.92 24.99
C VAL A 28 28.72 -5.93 25.77
N ASN A 29 29.36 -5.13 26.62
CA ASN A 29 28.71 -3.97 27.23
C ASN A 29 28.23 -3.06 26.09
N ALA A 30 26.94 -3.09 25.79
CA ALA A 30 26.32 -2.19 24.83
C ALA A 30 26.36 -0.78 25.40
N THR A 31 27.24 0.06 24.88
CA THR A 31 27.11 1.51 25.03
C THR A 31 25.86 1.93 24.28
N ALA A 32 24.85 2.46 24.99
CA ALA A 32 23.61 2.96 24.43
C ALA A 32 23.89 3.91 23.25
N THR A 33 23.47 3.51 22.05
CA THR A 33 23.61 4.30 20.84
C THR A 33 22.49 5.35 20.85
N PRO A 34 22.77 6.65 20.68
CA PRO A 34 21.70 7.65 20.64
C PRO A 34 20.72 7.37 19.48
N SER A 35 19.41 7.52 19.73
CA SER A 35 18.37 7.43 18.69
C SER A 35 18.76 8.21 17.43
N ILE A 36 18.60 7.58 16.26
CA ILE A 36 18.83 8.22 14.96
C ILE A 36 18.01 9.51 14.83
N PHE A 37 16.78 9.53 15.33
CA PHE A 37 15.93 10.72 15.31
C PHE A 37 16.41 11.80 16.27
N TYR A 38 16.99 11.43 17.42
CA TYR A 38 17.62 12.41 18.29
C TYR A 38 18.80 13.12 17.60
N GLU A 39 19.68 12.37 16.93
CA GLU A 39 20.79 12.96 16.18
C GLU A 39 20.31 13.76 14.96
N LEU A 40 19.32 13.27 14.20
CA LEU A 40 18.72 14.00 13.09
C LEU A 40 18.01 15.28 13.57
N ARG A 41 17.30 15.24 14.70
CA ARG A 41 16.64 16.41 15.31
C ARG A 41 17.68 17.43 15.77
N LYS A 42 18.79 17.00 16.36
CA LYS A 42 19.92 17.86 16.71
C LYS A 42 20.55 18.52 15.47
N GLN A 43 20.75 17.75 14.39
CA GLN A 43 21.23 18.28 13.11
C GLN A 43 20.26 19.28 12.47
N SER A 44 18.95 18.99 12.48
CA SER A 44 17.90 19.88 11.99
C SER A 44 17.84 21.18 12.78
N GLN A 45 17.92 21.13 14.12
CA GLN A 45 17.99 22.31 14.98
C GLN A 45 19.23 23.17 14.71
N HIS A 46 20.39 22.53 14.44
CA HIS A 46 21.59 23.24 14.03
C HIS A 46 21.45 23.91 12.66
N ARG A 47 20.81 23.27 11.68
CA ARG A 47 20.51 23.88 10.36
C ARG A 47 19.55 25.07 10.49
N LYS A 48 18.48 24.96 11.29
CA LYS A 48 17.53 26.06 11.54
C LYS A 48 18.20 27.27 12.19
N ARG A 49 19.17 27.06 13.09
CA ARG A 49 19.97 28.14 13.68
C ARG A 49 20.88 28.84 12.67
N ASN A 50 21.40 28.12 11.68
CA ASN A 50 22.31 28.68 10.69
C ASN A 50 21.59 29.37 9.50
N ASN A 51 20.33 29.04 9.24
CA ASN A 51 19.53 29.64 8.16
C ASN A 51 18.70 30.86 8.60
N MET A 52 18.97 31.43 9.77
CA MET A 52 18.24 32.57 10.33
C MET A 52 18.75 33.92 9.77
N ILE A 53 18.89 34.06 8.44
CA ILE A 53 19.16 35.34 7.76
C ILE A 53 18.39 35.41 6.43
N THR A 54 17.13 35.86 6.47
CA THR A 54 16.48 36.86 5.58
C THR A 54 14.95 36.78 5.72
N PRO A 55 14.23 37.91 5.82
CA PRO A 55 12.77 37.94 5.76
C PRO A 55 12.30 38.13 4.32
N GLU A 56 11.69 37.11 3.72
CA GLU A 56 11.01 37.25 2.43
C GLU A 56 9.53 37.62 2.59
N THR A 57 9.17 38.66 1.84
CA THR A 57 7.85 39.29 1.74
C THR A 57 6.85 38.41 0.99
N SER A 58 5.71 38.18 1.63
CA SER A 58 4.52 37.51 1.08
C SER A 58 3.83 38.32 -0.02
N PRO A 59 3.43 37.70 -1.16
CA PRO A 59 2.43 38.27 -2.04
C PRO A 59 1.06 37.59 -1.90
N ARG A 60 0.06 38.47 -1.82
CA ARG A 60 -1.39 38.30 -1.79
C ARG A 60 -2.00 37.36 -2.82
N SER A 61 -2.93 36.55 -2.30
CA SER A 61 -4.23 36.11 -2.84
C SER A 61 -4.71 36.68 -4.19
N HIS A 62 -5.01 35.79 -5.14
CA HIS A 62 -5.97 36.04 -6.22
C HIS A 62 -7.11 35.01 -6.22
N LYS A 63 -8.32 35.56 -6.04
CA LYS A 63 -9.64 34.97 -6.12
C LYS A 63 -9.97 34.68 -7.59
N ARG A 64 -10.22 33.42 -7.98
CA ARG A 64 -10.71 33.07 -9.34
C ARG A 64 -12.11 32.49 -9.30
N ARG A 65 -12.89 32.97 -10.27
CA ARG A 65 -14.34 32.81 -10.47
C ARG A 65 -14.73 31.42 -10.92
N ARG A 66 -15.91 31.00 -10.46
CA ARG A 66 -16.74 29.88 -10.92
C ARG A 66 -17.31 30.22 -12.29
N SER A 67 -17.24 29.30 -13.25
CA SER A 67 -18.07 29.27 -14.45
C SER A 67 -18.74 27.91 -14.51
N GLU A 68 -20.06 27.95 -14.44
CA GLU A 68 -20.98 26.84 -14.69
C GLU A 68 -21.12 26.71 -16.21
N ASP A 69 -20.88 25.50 -16.74
CA ASP A 69 -21.38 25.06 -18.05
C ASP A 69 -21.49 23.53 -17.99
N GLU A 70 -22.70 23.04 -17.72
CA GLU A 70 -23.05 21.62 -17.82
C GLU A 70 -23.42 21.28 -19.28
N PRO A 71 -22.81 20.24 -19.88
CA PRO A 71 -23.31 19.71 -21.13
C PRO A 71 -24.49 18.76 -20.90
N GLU A 72 -25.58 19.01 -21.63
CA GLU A 72 -26.77 18.15 -21.72
C GLU A 72 -26.37 16.69 -22.03
N ARG A 73 -26.74 15.78 -21.12
CA ARG A 73 -26.60 14.34 -21.31
C ARG A 73 -27.67 13.85 -22.29
N LYS A 74 -27.23 13.28 -23.40
CA LYS A 74 -28.09 12.54 -24.32
C LYS A 74 -28.65 11.27 -23.65
N PRO A 75 -29.90 10.88 -23.93
CA PRO A 75 -30.47 9.64 -23.44
C PRO A 75 -29.68 8.45 -24.00
N VAL A 76 -29.29 7.55 -23.09
CA VAL A 76 -28.63 6.28 -23.41
C VAL A 76 -29.71 5.32 -23.88
N ASP A 77 -29.54 4.76 -25.08
CA ASP A 77 -30.40 3.74 -25.65
C ASP A 77 -30.38 2.48 -24.75
N ASP A 78 -31.49 2.25 -24.05
CA ASP A 78 -31.67 1.19 -23.03
C ASP A 78 -31.87 -0.21 -23.65
N GLN A 79 -31.82 -0.33 -24.98
CA GLN A 79 -32.12 -1.58 -25.69
C GLN A 79 -31.01 -2.64 -25.60
N GLY A 80 -29.83 -2.29 -25.10
CA GLY A 80 -28.72 -3.23 -24.89
C GLY A 80 -28.87 -4.07 -23.61
N LEU A 81 -29.50 -3.52 -22.57
CA LEU A 81 -29.51 -4.11 -21.23
C LEU A 81 -30.56 -5.24 -21.07
N GLU A 82 -31.63 -5.22 -21.85
CA GLU A 82 -32.66 -6.29 -21.79
C GLU A 82 -32.21 -7.60 -22.44
N LYS A 83 -31.28 -7.57 -23.40
CA LYS A 83 -30.73 -8.78 -24.03
C LYS A 83 -29.78 -9.57 -23.11
N GLU A 84 -29.15 -8.92 -22.15
CA GLU A 84 -28.22 -9.58 -21.22
C GLU A 84 -28.92 -10.39 -20.12
N ARG A 85 -30.20 -10.08 -19.81
CA ARG A 85 -30.94 -10.74 -18.71
C ARG A 85 -31.48 -12.14 -19.04
N ASN A 86 -31.52 -12.55 -20.30
CA ASN A 86 -32.13 -13.81 -20.75
C ASN A 86 -31.16 -14.71 -21.54
N GLU A 87 -29.86 -14.61 -21.26
CA GLU A 87 -28.86 -15.42 -21.96
C GLU A 87 -28.69 -16.79 -21.27
N ASP A 88 -28.78 -17.88 -22.05
CA ASP A 88 -28.57 -19.24 -21.55
C ASP A 88 -27.09 -19.48 -21.20
N MET A 89 -26.82 -20.30 -20.18
CA MET A 89 -25.48 -20.53 -19.62
C MET A 89 -24.44 -20.94 -20.68
N PRO A 90 -24.75 -21.78 -21.68
CA PRO A 90 -23.81 -22.10 -22.76
C PRO A 90 -23.49 -20.91 -23.66
N ALA A 91 -24.44 -20.01 -23.91
CA ALA A 91 -24.23 -18.80 -24.69
C ALA A 91 -23.38 -17.78 -23.92
N PHE A 92 -23.64 -17.64 -22.61
CA PHE A 92 -22.80 -16.86 -21.69
C PHE A 92 -21.35 -17.38 -21.67
N VAL A 93 -21.15 -18.70 -21.48
CA VAL A 93 -19.81 -19.33 -21.50
C VAL A 93 -19.13 -19.15 -22.86
N LYS A 94 -19.88 -19.25 -23.96
CA LYS A 94 -19.36 -19.01 -25.31
C LYS A 94 -18.90 -17.55 -25.48
N ARG A 95 -19.65 -16.56 -24.97
CA ARG A 95 -19.25 -15.14 -24.97
C ARG A 95 -18.02 -14.90 -24.08
N ILE A 96 -17.94 -15.55 -22.92
CA ILE A 96 -16.76 -15.55 -22.03
C ILE A 96 -15.53 -16.18 -22.69
N LYS A 97 -15.71 -17.09 -23.65
CA LYS A 97 -14.62 -17.75 -24.38
C LYS A 97 -14.32 -17.11 -25.74
N ASP A 98 -15.21 -16.24 -26.25
CA ASP A 98 -15.01 -15.54 -27.51
C ASP A 98 -13.92 -14.48 -27.35
N ASN A 99 -12.91 -14.46 -28.24
CA ASN A 99 -11.83 -13.46 -28.28
C ASN A 99 -12.35 -12.03 -28.51
N LYS A 100 -13.62 -11.87 -28.91
CA LYS A 100 -14.32 -10.57 -28.97
C LYS A 100 -15.17 -10.26 -27.73
N GLY A 101 -15.23 -11.17 -26.76
CA GLY A 101 -16.03 -11.01 -25.56
C GLY A 101 -15.50 -9.94 -24.60
N ASP A 102 -16.40 -9.44 -23.75
CA ASP A 102 -16.10 -8.36 -22.81
C ASP A 102 -15.42 -8.81 -21.52
N MET A 103 -15.27 -10.11 -21.27
CA MET A 103 -14.66 -10.61 -20.04
C MET A 103 -13.17 -10.89 -20.22
N ILE A 104 -12.35 -10.42 -19.28
CA ILE A 104 -10.90 -10.60 -19.20
C ILE A 104 -10.61 -11.63 -18.11
N PRO A 105 -9.97 -12.77 -18.41
CA PRO A 105 -9.49 -13.70 -17.40
C PRO A 105 -8.27 -13.10 -16.70
N VAL A 106 -8.38 -12.88 -15.39
CA VAL A 106 -7.31 -12.40 -14.52
C VAL A 106 -6.79 -13.58 -13.71
N TYR A 107 -5.54 -13.94 -13.94
CA TYR A 107 -4.90 -15.05 -13.24
C TYR A 107 -4.21 -14.54 -11.97
N ILE A 108 -4.62 -15.08 -10.82
CA ILE A 108 -3.96 -14.84 -9.54
C ILE A 108 -2.67 -15.66 -9.50
N GLU A 109 -2.77 -16.95 -9.87
CA GLU A 109 -1.64 -17.87 -10.02
C GLU A 109 -1.72 -18.66 -11.33
N LYS A 110 -0.59 -19.27 -11.74
CA LYS A 110 -0.48 -19.96 -13.04
C LYS A 110 -1.41 -21.17 -13.18
N ASN A 111 -1.77 -21.81 -12.08
CA ASN A 111 -2.53 -23.07 -12.07
C ASN A 111 -3.93 -22.93 -11.46
N GLU A 112 -4.34 -21.72 -11.07
CA GLU A 112 -5.67 -21.46 -10.52
C GLU A 112 -6.67 -21.09 -11.63
N GLU A 113 -7.97 -21.30 -11.35
CA GLU A 113 -9.02 -20.79 -12.22
C GLU A 113 -8.99 -19.25 -12.24
N PRO A 114 -9.03 -18.61 -13.42
CA PRO A 114 -8.96 -17.16 -13.50
C PRO A 114 -10.25 -16.52 -13.00
N VAL A 115 -10.11 -15.34 -12.40
CA VAL A 115 -11.25 -14.47 -12.11
C VAL A 115 -11.61 -13.69 -13.36
N PHE A 116 -12.84 -13.85 -13.85
CA PHE A 116 -13.30 -13.14 -15.03
C PHE A 116 -13.82 -11.75 -14.66
N VAL A 117 -13.22 -10.71 -15.24
CA VAL A 117 -13.56 -9.30 -14.97
C VAL A 117 -13.94 -8.60 -16.26
N GLN A 118 -14.94 -7.72 -16.24
CA GLN A 118 -15.30 -6.95 -17.43
C GLN A 118 -14.15 -6.03 -17.89
N ARG A 119 -13.83 -6.10 -19.18
CA ARG A 119 -12.79 -5.31 -19.86
C ARG A 119 -13.04 -3.83 -19.68
N ALA A 120 -14.29 -3.38 -19.82
CA ALA A 120 -14.66 -1.98 -19.65
C ALA A 120 -14.27 -1.46 -18.26
N PHE A 121 -14.44 -2.29 -17.23
CA PHE A 121 -14.12 -1.95 -15.85
C PHE A 121 -12.61 -1.84 -15.63
N LEU A 122 -11.85 -2.86 -16.05
CA LEU A 122 -10.37 -2.83 -16.01
C LEU A 122 -9.77 -1.70 -16.84
N SER A 123 -10.39 -1.38 -17.99
CA SER A 123 -9.91 -0.33 -18.88
C SER A 123 -10.18 1.06 -18.34
N ARG A 124 -11.28 1.23 -17.60
CA ARG A 124 -11.63 2.50 -16.96
C ARG A 124 -10.77 2.78 -15.73
N ILE A 125 -10.42 1.74 -14.99
CA ILE A 125 -9.76 1.92 -13.70
C ILE A 125 -8.27 2.22 -13.82
N SER A 126 -7.60 1.70 -14.86
CA SER A 126 -6.18 1.96 -15.09
C SER A 126 -5.84 1.99 -16.59
N PRO A 127 -5.30 3.12 -17.09
CA PRO A 127 -4.74 3.21 -18.44
C PRO A 127 -3.63 2.17 -18.70
N LYS A 128 -2.84 1.84 -17.68
CA LYS A 128 -1.78 0.83 -17.77
C LYS A 128 -2.33 -0.58 -17.93
N ILE A 129 -3.37 -0.94 -17.18
CA ILE A 129 -4.04 -2.24 -17.33
C ILE A 129 -4.68 -2.33 -18.72
N LYS A 130 -5.37 -1.28 -19.17
CA LYS A 130 -5.92 -1.20 -20.54
C LYS A 130 -4.85 -1.48 -21.59
N LYS A 131 -3.72 -0.77 -21.51
CA LYS A 131 -2.60 -0.92 -22.44
C LYS A 131 -2.05 -2.35 -22.42
N LYS A 132 -1.91 -2.96 -21.23
CA LYS A 132 -1.43 -4.35 -21.10
C LYS A 132 -2.38 -5.35 -21.77
N ILE A 133 -3.69 -5.18 -21.61
CA ILE A 133 -4.69 -6.01 -22.29
C ILE A 133 -4.56 -5.86 -23.82
N GLU A 134 -4.45 -4.63 -24.32
CA GLU A 134 -4.29 -4.36 -25.75
C GLU A 134 -2.99 -4.94 -26.33
N GLN A 135 -1.89 -4.88 -25.59
CA GLN A 135 -0.61 -5.49 -25.95
C GLN A 135 -0.72 -7.02 -26.04
N ASN A 136 -1.26 -7.68 -25.02
CA ASN A 136 -1.43 -9.13 -25.02
C ASN A 136 -2.30 -9.60 -26.21
N MET A 137 -3.33 -8.82 -26.56
CA MET A 137 -4.17 -9.12 -27.72
C MET A 137 -3.43 -8.94 -29.05
N GLY A 138 -2.50 -7.97 -29.12
CA GLY A 138 -1.72 -7.71 -30.33
C GLY A 138 -0.57 -8.69 -30.54
N GLU A 139 0.11 -9.11 -29.46
CA GLU A 139 1.32 -9.94 -29.51
C GLU A 139 0.98 -11.44 -29.47
N ASP A 140 0.17 -11.87 -28.50
CA ASP A 140 -0.11 -13.29 -28.26
C ASP A 140 -1.47 -13.73 -28.81
N GLY A 141 -2.29 -12.77 -29.27
CA GLY A 141 -3.69 -13.03 -29.63
C GLY A 141 -4.56 -13.43 -28.44
N THR A 142 -4.08 -13.22 -27.20
CA THR A 142 -4.80 -13.56 -25.98
C THR A 142 -5.19 -12.31 -25.20
N ARG A 143 -6.26 -12.40 -24.42
CA ARG A 143 -6.67 -11.35 -23.48
C ARG A 143 -6.31 -11.67 -22.04
N ASN A 144 -5.49 -12.69 -21.83
CA ASN A 144 -5.15 -13.17 -20.49
C ASN A 144 -4.39 -12.09 -19.76
N LEU A 145 -4.88 -11.71 -18.58
CA LEU A 145 -4.23 -10.70 -17.77
C LEU A 145 -3.47 -11.39 -16.63
N HIS A 146 -2.15 -11.42 -16.77
CA HIS A 146 -1.23 -11.75 -15.69
C HIS A 146 -0.72 -10.45 -15.09
N LEU A 147 -1.12 -10.19 -13.84
CA LEU A 147 -0.66 -9.01 -13.12
C LEU A 147 0.69 -9.32 -12.48
N GLU A 148 1.68 -8.47 -12.75
CA GLU A 148 3.01 -8.54 -12.16
C GLU A 148 2.94 -8.12 -10.68
N ALA A 149 2.43 -9.00 -9.83
CA ALA A 149 2.30 -8.83 -8.38
C ALA A 149 2.22 -10.18 -7.66
N PRO A 150 2.58 -10.24 -6.36
CA PRO A 150 2.29 -11.40 -5.53
C PRO A 150 0.79 -11.70 -5.46
N ALA A 151 0.42 -12.98 -5.37
CA ALA A 151 -0.98 -13.41 -5.32
C ALA A 151 -1.82 -12.69 -4.26
N PRO A 152 -1.35 -12.43 -3.01
CA PRO A 152 -2.12 -11.66 -2.03
C PRO A 152 -2.47 -10.23 -2.48
N VAL A 153 -1.57 -9.57 -3.21
CA VAL A 153 -1.80 -8.22 -3.75
C VAL A 153 -2.84 -8.26 -4.87
N VAL A 154 -2.79 -9.29 -5.73
CA VAL A 154 -3.81 -9.48 -6.78
C VAL A 154 -5.18 -9.79 -6.17
N LYS A 155 -5.23 -10.65 -5.15
CA LYS A 155 -6.47 -10.95 -4.40
C LYS A 155 -7.05 -9.67 -3.78
N LEU A 156 -6.23 -8.85 -3.14
CA LEU A 156 -6.65 -7.56 -2.57
C LEU A 156 -7.18 -6.62 -3.66
N PHE A 157 -6.48 -6.50 -4.80
CA PHE A 157 -6.94 -5.70 -5.93
C PHE A 157 -8.32 -6.15 -6.43
N LEU A 158 -8.51 -7.45 -6.65
CA LEU A 158 -9.79 -7.99 -7.09
C LEU A 158 -10.89 -7.77 -6.06
N PHE A 159 -10.59 -7.97 -4.78
CA PHE A 159 -11.52 -7.68 -3.69
C PHE A 159 -11.95 -6.21 -3.72
N TRP A 160 -11.00 -5.28 -3.74
CA TRP A 160 -11.27 -3.85 -3.81
C TRP A 160 -12.07 -3.49 -5.06
N LEU A 161 -11.72 -4.07 -6.21
CA LEU A 161 -12.41 -3.84 -7.47
C LEU A 161 -13.91 -4.19 -7.39
N PHE A 162 -14.27 -5.28 -6.72
CA PHE A 162 -15.67 -5.72 -6.61
C PHE A 162 -16.44 -5.14 -5.42
N HIS A 163 -15.74 -4.76 -4.35
CA HIS A 163 -16.36 -4.32 -3.11
C HIS A 163 -16.21 -2.83 -2.81
N ASP A 164 -15.41 -2.10 -3.60
CA ASP A 164 -15.06 -0.69 -3.42
C ASP A 164 -14.55 -0.38 -1.99
N ARG A 165 -13.92 -1.36 -1.36
CA ARG A 165 -13.30 -1.26 -0.03
C ARG A 165 -12.09 -2.18 0.06
N VAL A 166 -11.17 -1.84 0.95
CA VAL A 166 -10.06 -2.72 1.30
C VAL A 166 -10.59 -3.83 2.21
N PRO A 167 -10.17 -5.10 2.03
CA PRO A 167 -10.53 -6.16 2.96
C PRO A 167 -9.94 -5.86 4.34
N SER A 168 -10.76 -5.97 5.37
CA SER A 168 -10.31 -5.86 6.77
C SER A 168 -9.44 -7.05 7.12
N PHE A 169 -8.69 -6.94 8.22
CA PHE A 169 -7.91 -8.06 8.76
C PHE A 169 -8.73 -9.35 8.88
N LYS A 170 -9.99 -9.23 9.33
CA LYS A 170 -10.93 -10.37 9.48
C LYS A 170 -11.39 -10.97 8.14
N ASP A 171 -11.38 -10.20 7.06
CA ASP A 171 -11.70 -10.71 5.72
C ASP A 171 -10.54 -11.56 5.15
N LEU A 172 -9.32 -11.44 5.72
CA LEU A 172 -8.11 -12.13 5.26
C LEU A 172 -7.53 -13.13 6.26
N SER A 173 -8.03 -13.16 7.51
CA SER A 173 -7.57 -14.10 8.54
C SER A 173 -7.80 -15.58 8.18
N ASP A 174 -8.71 -15.85 7.24
CA ASP A 174 -8.93 -17.20 6.71
C ASP A 174 -7.80 -17.65 5.76
N LEU A 175 -6.88 -16.75 5.41
CA LEU A 175 -5.73 -17.01 4.52
C LEU A 175 -4.45 -17.34 5.27
N THR A 176 -4.42 -17.19 6.59
CA THR A 176 -3.25 -17.53 7.40
C THR A 176 -3.29 -18.95 7.93
N PRO A 177 -2.13 -19.64 8.01
CA PRO A 177 -2.04 -20.95 8.63
C PRO A 177 -2.61 -20.94 10.06
N PRO A 178 -3.22 -22.05 10.51
CA PRO A 178 -3.84 -22.14 11.83
C PRO A 178 -2.86 -21.98 13.01
N ASP A 179 -1.56 -22.07 12.77
CA ASP A 179 -0.50 -21.98 13.79
C ASP A 179 0.21 -20.61 13.83
N THR A 180 -0.23 -19.63 13.03
CA THR A 180 0.36 -18.28 13.01
C THR A 180 -0.23 -17.44 14.14
N SER A 181 0.62 -16.70 14.86
CA SER A 181 0.15 -15.81 15.93
C SER A 181 -0.69 -14.66 15.36
N ASP A 182 -1.59 -14.07 16.16
CA ASP A 182 -2.38 -12.89 15.74
C ASP A 182 -1.44 -11.72 15.37
N TYR A 183 -0.32 -11.59 16.10
CA TYR A 183 0.71 -10.60 15.83
C TYR A 183 1.35 -10.77 14.45
N GLU A 184 1.88 -11.95 14.13
CA GLU A 184 2.48 -12.25 12.82
C GLU A 184 1.44 -12.10 11.70
N THR A 185 0.19 -12.50 11.94
CA THR A 185 -0.89 -12.36 10.96
C THR A 185 -1.16 -10.89 10.64
N ARG A 186 -1.20 -10.02 11.66
CA ARG A 186 -1.39 -8.57 11.51
C ARG A 186 -0.22 -7.91 10.80
N GLU A 187 0.99 -8.30 11.16
CA GLU A 187 2.21 -7.85 10.51
C GLU A 187 2.18 -8.16 9.01
N GLN A 188 1.91 -9.42 8.65
CA GLN A 188 1.81 -9.84 7.25
C GLN A 188 0.69 -9.09 6.51
N TYR A 189 -0.43 -8.84 7.18
CA TYR A 189 -1.50 -8.03 6.62
C TYR A 189 -1.07 -6.60 6.31
N GLN A 190 -0.39 -5.92 7.24
CA GLN A 190 0.14 -4.57 7.02
C GLN A 190 1.17 -4.53 5.88
N ILE A 191 2.06 -5.54 5.81
CA ILE A 191 3.00 -5.73 4.70
C ILE A 191 2.26 -5.87 3.35
N ILE A 192 1.17 -6.64 3.31
CA ILE A 192 0.34 -6.77 2.10
C ILE A 192 -0.28 -5.44 1.70
N LEU A 193 -0.77 -4.63 2.66
CA LEU A 193 -1.29 -3.29 2.40
C LEU A 193 -0.23 -2.39 1.76
N ILE A 194 0.98 -2.37 2.30
CA ILE A 194 2.11 -1.59 1.77
C ILE A 194 2.43 -2.05 0.33
N LYS A 195 2.61 -3.35 0.11
CA LYS A 195 2.90 -3.93 -1.21
C LYS A 195 1.80 -3.60 -2.22
N ALA A 196 0.54 -3.71 -1.81
CA ALA A 196 -0.61 -3.38 -2.64
C ALA A 196 -0.68 -1.88 -2.96
N TRP A 197 -0.32 -1.01 -2.01
CA TRP A 197 -0.25 0.43 -2.25
C TRP A 197 0.84 0.80 -3.27
N VAL A 198 2.03 0.21 -3.15
CA VAL A 198 3.13 0.40 -4.12
C VAL A 198 2.73 -0.11 -5.50
N TRP A 199 2.12 -1.29 -5.56
CA TRP A 199 1.62 -1.83 -6.83
C TRP A 199 0.54 -0.94 -7.45
N ALA A 200 -0.39 -0.43 -6.63
CA ALA A 200 -1.42 0.50 -7.08
C ALA A 200 -0.83 1.81 -7.63
N ASN A 201 0.23 2.34 -7.01
CA ASN A 201 1.00 3.45 -7.55
C ASN A 201 1.54 3.14 -8.95
N ASP A 202 2.19 1.98 -9.11
CA ASP A 202 2.80 1.57 -10.37
C ASP A 202 1.77 1.33 -11.47
N LYS A 203 0.56 0.90 -11.13
CA LYS A 203 -0.57 0.72 -12.05
C LYS A 203 -1.44 1.97 -12.21
N GLU A 204 -1.07 3.10 -11.61
CA GLU A 204 -1.80 4.37 -11.69
C GLU A 204 -3.26 4.21 -11.19
N LEU A 205 -3.41 3.62 -10.00
CA LEU A 205 -4.68 3.38 -9.34
C LEU A 205 -4.84 4.29 -8.10
N PRO A 206 -5.01 5.62 -8.25
CA PRO A 206 -5.05 6.55 -7.13
C PRO A 206 -6.21 6.28 -6.16
N ALA A 207 -7.38 5.85 -6.66
CA ALA A 207 -8.52 5.48 -5.83
C ALA A 207 -8.19 4.30 -4.89
N MET A 208 -7.46 3.30 -5.39
CA MET A 208 -7.00 2.17 -4.59
C MET A 208 -5.93 2.60 -3.58
N GLN A 209 -4.96 3.44 -4.00
CA GLN A 209 -3.97 4.01 -3.08
C GLN A 209 -4.64 4.77 -1.93
N ASN A 210 -5.68 5.54 -2.22
CA ASN A 210 -6.45 6.29 -1.24
C ASN A 210 -7.24 5.37 -0.31
N ALA A 211 -7.89 4.33 -0.86
CA ALA A 211 -8.61 3.35 -0.07
C ALA A 211 -7.67 2.61 0.91
N ILE A 212 -6.51 2.17 0.42
CA ILE A 212 -5.48 1.52 1.25
C ILE A 212 -4.93 2.49 2.29
N MET A 213 -4.65 3.74 1.93
CA MET A 213 -4.14 4.73 2.88
C MET A 213 -5.12 4.97 4.04
N ARG A 214 -6.42 5.16 3.74
CA ARG A 214 -7.44 5.30 4.79
C ARG A 214 -7.49 4.08 5.68
N HIS A 215 -7.58 2.91 5.05
CA HIS A 215 -7.68 1.66 5.79
C HIS A 215 -6.45 1.37 6.64
N PHE A 216 -5.27 1.70 6.14
CA PHE A 216 -4.01 1.59 6.87
C PHE A 216 -4.07 2.42 8.16
N PHE A 217 -4.49 3.69 8.10
CA PHE A 217 -4.64 4.51 9.32
C PHE A 217 -5.77 4.07 10.26
N ASP A 218 -6.84 3.47 9.72
CA ASP A 218 -7.97 3.00 10.52
C ASP A 218 -7.65 1.69 11.29
N GLU A 219 -6.85 0.81 10.67
CA GLU A 219 -6.52 -0.52 11.20
C GLU A 219 -5.11 -0.62 11.81
N ILE A 220 -4.25 0.39 11.59
CA ILE A 220 -2.92 0.39 12.21
C ILE A 220 -3.07 0.62 13.71
N ASP A 221 -3.04 -0.48 14.43
CA ASP A 221 -2.68 -0.44 15.82
C ASP A 221 -1.21 -0.06 15.90
N VAL A 222 -0.95 1.05 16.57
CA VAL A 222 0.40 1.56 16.79
C VAL A 222 1.25 0.57 17.59
N GLN A 223 0.62 -0.36 18.31
CA GLN A 223 1.28 -1.46 19.00
C GLN A 223 1.76 -2.59 18.06
N PHE A 224 1.35 -2.59 16.78
CA PHE A 224 1.69 -3.63 15.80
C PHE A 224 2.56 -3.13 14.64
N LEU A 225 3.11 -1.92 14.73
CA LEU A 225 4.13 -1.46 13.77
C LEU A 225 5.47 -2.16 14.06
N SER A 226 5.67 -3.33 13.47
CA SER A 226 6.92 -4.09 13.62
C SER A 226 8.06 -3.51 12.78
N GLU A 227 9.29 -3.92 13.11
CA GLU A 227 10.49 -3.64 12.30
C GLU A 227 10.29 -4.07 10.84
N ASP A 228 9.72 -5.26 10.59
CA ASP A 228 9.52 -5.80 9.25
C ASP A 228 8.52 -4.97 8.43
N VAL A 229 7.45 -4.48 9.05
CA VAL A 229 6.46 -3.60 8.39
C VAL A 229 7.12 -2.29 7.97
N LEU A 230 7.88 -1.69 8.88
CA LEU A 230 8.61 -0.45 8.61
C LEU A 230 9.69 -0.65 7.55
N GLN A 231 10.48 -1.72 7.65
CA GLN A 231 11.55 -2.04 6.72
C GLN A 231 10.99 -2.27 5.31
N GLU A 232 9.92 -3.05 5.17
CA GLU A 232 9.25 -3.26 3.88
C GLU A 232 8.67 -1.94 3.35
N GLY A 233 8.02 -1.15 4.21
CA GLY A 233 7.51 0.17 3.87
C GLY A 233 8.58 1.10 3.31
N LEU A 234 9.68 1.27 4.01
CA LEU A 234 10.78 2.16 3.64
C LEU A 234 11.51 1.68 2.38
N LEU A 235 11.78 0.38 2.25
CA LEU A 235 12.51 -0.18 1.10
C LEU A 235 11.67 -0.22 -0.19
N LYS A 236 10.36 -0.49 -0.11
CA LYS A 236 9.51 -0.62 -1.31
C LYS A 236 8.94 0.69 -1.81
N THR A 237 8.82 1.68 -0.94
CA THR A 237 8.42 3.03 -1.35
C THR A 237 9.66 3.82 -1.80
N ARG A 238 9.49 4.82 -2.66
CA ARG A 238 10.55 5.74 -3.10
C ARG A 238 10.50 7.03 -2.26
N ALA A 239 11.59 7.77 -2.28
CA ALA A 239 11.65 9.09 -1.63
C ALA A 239 10.51 10.00 -2.11
N GLY A 240 9.91 10.74 -1.17
CA GLY A 240 8.74 11.60 -1.42
C GLY A 240 7.41 10.88 -1.69
N MET A 241 7.33 9.55 -1.66
CA MET A 241 6.04 8.85 -1.77
C MET A 241 5.20 9.05 -0.52
N ARG A 242 3.88 9.16 -0.70
CA ARG A 242 2.92 9.42 0.39
C ARG A 242 2.92 8.32 1.46
N MET A 243 3.03 7.06 1.07
CA MET A 243 3.14 5.94 2.02
C MET A 243 4.40 6.02 2.87
N ARG A 244 5.56 6.32 2.26
CA ARG A 244 6.81 6.51 3.02
C ARG A 244 6.68 7.61 4.05
N LYS A 245 6.13 8.74 3.60
CA LYS A 245 5.91 9.91 4.46
C LYS A 245 4.95 9.59 5.61
N ALA A 246 3.86 8.89 5.35
CA ALA A 246 2.91 8.45 6.36
C ALA A 246 3.58 7.57 7.44
N LEU A 247 4.36 6.57 7.02
CA LEU A 247 5.09 5.69 7.94
C LEU A 247 6.10 6.45 8.80
N LEU A 248 6.87 7.36 8.20
CA LEU A 248 7.87 8.14 8.92
C LEU A 248 7.23 9.15 9.89
N GLU A 249 6.16 9.84 9.51
CA GLU A 249 5.44 10.74 10.41
C GLU A 249 4.79 9.98 11.57
N GLU A 250 4.26 8.77 11.31
CA GLU A 250 3.71 7.91 12.34
C GLU A 250 4.79 7.44 13.33
N LEU A 251 5.97 7.08 12.82
CA LEU A 251 7.13 6.66 13.61
C LEU A 251 7.69 7.79 14.48
N VAL A 252 7.80 9.00 13.93
CA VAL A 252 8.17 10.21 14.70
C VAL A 252 7.13 10.50 15.78
N TRP A 253 5.85 10.36 15.44
CA TRP A 253 4.78 10.57 16.40
C TRP A 253 4.85 9.54 17.54
N LEU A 254 5.08 8.26 17.21
CA LEU A 254 5.27 7.19 18.17
C LEU A 254 6.41 7.49 19.13
N GLU A 255 7.63 7.77 18.64
CA GLU A 255 8.76 8.11 19.51
C GLU A 255 8.43 9.26 20.46
N ASP A 256 7.78 10.31 19.98
CA ASP A 256 7.45 11.48 20.81
C ASP A 256 6.40 11.18 21.90
N HIS A 257 5.67 10.06 21.81
CA HIS A 257 4.57 9.70 22.71
C HIS A 257 4.77 8.39 23.50
N THR A 258 5.63 7.49 23.05
CA THR A 258 6.01 6.26 23.79
C THR A 258 7.02 6.53 24.89
N ILE A 259 7.78 7.64 24.82
CA ILE A 259 8.74 8.08 25.85
C ILE A 259 8.06 8.49 27.19
N ILE A 260 6.72 8.41 27.31
CA ILE A 260 5.96 8.95 28.46
C ILE A 260 5.60 7.89 29.51
N GLU A 261 5.79 6.59 29.24
CA GLU A 261 5.53 5.54 30.23
C GLU A 261 6.87 5.03 30.81
N ASP A 262 7.16 5.44 32.05
CA ASP A 262 8.36 5.15 32.85
C ASP A 262 8.50 3.65 33.23
N ASP A 263 8.46 2.73 32.26
CA ASP A 263 8.87 1.35 32.52
C ASP A 263 10.32 1.17 32.05
N ASP A 264 11.21 0.90 33.01
CA ASP A 264 12.67 0.66 32.87
C ASP A 264 13.02 -0.56 31.99
N ASP A 265 12.05 -1.11 31.25
CA ASP A 265 12.26 -2.19 30.31
C ASP A 265 12.84 -1.59 29.02
N ASP A 266 14.12 -1.85 28.85
CA ASP A 266 15.03 -1.54 27.73
C ASP A 266 14.58 -2.22 26.42
N ASP A 267 13.29 -2.15 26.11
CA ASP A 267 12.73 -2.49 24.82
C ASP A 267 13.21 -1.42 23.84
N GLY A 268 14.42 -1.68 23.34
CA GLY A 268 15.21 -0.78 22.52
C GLY A 268 14.36 -0.05 21.47
N ASN A 269 14.71 1.22 21.25
CA ASN A 269 14.02 2.06 20.28
C ASN A 269 13.89 1.30 18.95
N LEU A 270 12.66 1.09 18.46
CA LEU A 270 12.33 0.32 17.23
C LEU A 270 13.22 0.71 16.03
N LEU A 271 13.73 1.92 16.06
CA LEU A 271 14.61 2.55 15.08
C LEU A 271 16.06 2.09 15.11
N GLU A 272 16.56 1.64 16.25
CA GLU A 272 17.91 1.09 16.39
C GLU A 272 18.06 -0.22 15.62
N HIS A 273 16.94 -0.91 15.40
CA HIS A 273 16.91 -2.17 14.66
C HIS A 273 16.68 -1.97 13.15
N LEU A 274 16.08 -0.85 12.73
CA LEU A 274 15.85 -0.59 11.31
C LEU A 274 17.13 -0.40 10.51
N ASN A 275 17.35 -1.29 9.53
CA ASN A 275 18.45 -1.16 8.59
C ASN A 275 18.11 -0.17 7.46
N VAL A 276 18.35 1.10 7.71
CA VAL A 276 18.06 2.21 6.78
C VAL A 276 19.20 2.48 5.77
N THR A 277 20.32 1.74 5.86
CA THR A 277 21.53 1.94 5.04
C THR A 277 21.25 2.00 3.53
N TYR A 278 20.24 1.27 3.07
CA TYR A 278 19.88 1.14 1.65
C TYR A 278 18.64 1.94 1.26
N VAL A 279 18.08 2.74 2.17
CA VAL A 279 16.89 3.55 1.89
C VAL A 279 17.32 4.89 1.29
N TYR A 280 17.34 4.96 -0.04
CA TYR A 280 17.71 6.20 -0.74
C TYR A 280 16.78 7.37 -0.33
N GLY A 281 17.38 8.49 0.05
CA GLY A 281 16.67 9.72 0.45
C GLY A 281 16.12 9.69 1.87
N PHE A 282 16.43 8.68 2.68
CA PHE A 282 15.92 8.51 4.03
C PHE A 282 16.12 9.76 4.92
N ASP A 283 17.34 10.30 4.99
CA ASP A 283 17.63 11.46 5.84
C ASP A 283 16.72 12.65 5.53
N GLN A 284 16.49 12.93 4.24
CA GLN A 284 15.61 14.02 3.81
C GLN A 284 14.14 13.72 4.15
N ASP A 285 13.65 12.51 3.87
CA ASP A 285 12.28 12.12 4.19
C ASP A 285 12.04 12.17 5.72
N CYS A 286 13.03 11.77 6.54
CA CYS A 286 13.00 11.85 7.99
C CYS A 286 13.00 13.29 8.50
N GLU A 287 13.88 14.15 7.98
CA GLU A 287 13.87 15.58 8.32
C GLU A 287 12.51 16.22 8.02
N GLU A 288 11.91 15.89 6.88
CA GLU A 288 10.57 16.36 6.50
C GLU A 288 9.48 15.84 7.44
N ALA A 289 9.55 14.58 7.86
CA ALA A 289 8.61 13.98 8.80
C ALA A 289 8.71 14.63 10.20
N ILE A 290 9.93 14.85 10.70
CA ILE A 290 10.18 15.57 11.96
C ILE A 290 9.59 16.98 11.89
N GLU A 291 9.86 17.71 10.80
CA GLU A 291 9.32 19.05 10.63
C GLU A 291 7.80 19.07 10.54
N ALA A 292 7.18 18.09 9.87
CA ALA A 292 5.74 17.99 9.76
C ALA A 292 5.10 17.75 11.13
N CYS A 293 5.66 16.84 11.93
CA CYS A 293 5.22 16.57 13.29
C CYS A 293 5.39 17.79 14.22
N GLU A 294 6.51 18.52 14.12
CA GLU A 294 6.71 19.77 14.86
C GLU A 294 5.67 20.85 14.48
N LYS A 295 5.39 21.01 13.17
CA LYS A 295 4.41 21.96 12.65
C LYS A 295 2.98 21.58 13.03
N SER A 296 2.66 20.30 13.18
CA SER A 296 1.34 19.82 13.59
C SER A 296 1.08 19.95 15.10
N CYS A 297 2.04 20.49 15.86
CA CYS A 297 2.05 20.48 17.32
C CYS A 297 1.97 19.06 17.88
N LYS A 298 2.72 18.12 17.27
CA LYS A 298 2.75 16.70 17.65
C LYS A 298 1.41 15.98 17.53
N LYS A 299 0.49 16.49 16.71
CA LYS A 299 -0.72 15.76 16.38
C LYS A 299 -0.40 14.65 15.40
N ARG A 300 -0.96 13.46 15.66
CA ARG A 300 -0.93 12.32 14.73
C ARG A 300 -1.51 12.75 13.39
N GLY A 301 -0.82 12.39 12.31
CA GLY A 301 -1.31 12.62 10.95
C GLY A 301 -2.60 11.84 10.69
N THR A 302 -3.38 12.28 9.71
CA THR A 302 -4.58 11.56 9.26
C THR A 302 -4.38 11.06 7.84
N ALA A 303 -5.11 10.02 7.43
CA ALA A 303 -5.06 9.53 6.05
C ALA A 303 -5.30 10.65 5.01
N GLY A 304 -6.09 11.68 5.37
CA GLY A 304 -6.37 12.85 4.53
C GLY A 304 -5.13 13.60 4.07
N ASP A 305 -4.08 13.62 4.89
CA ASP A 305 -2.82 14.32 4.64
C ASP A 305 -1.98 13.62 3.54
N TYR A 306 -2.29 12.35 3.28
CA TYR A 306 -1.51 11.46 2.42
C TYR A 306 -2.25 10.98 1.18
N LEU A 307 -3.47 11.48 0.92
CA LEU A 307 -4.25 11.09 -0.25
C LEU A 307 -3.59 11.57 -1.56
N VAL A 308 -3.62 10.68 -2.55
CA VAL A 308 -3.22 10.94 -3.93
C VAL A 308 -4.39 11.62 -4.66
N LYS A 309 -4.09 12.67 -5.43
CA LYS A 309 -5.11 13.34 -6.25
C LYS A 309 -5.59 12.40 -7.34
N GLU A 310 -6.89 12.20 -7.44
CA GLU A 310 -7.51 11.53 -8.57
C GLU A 310 -7.45 12.46 -9.79
N ALA A 311 -7.06 11.90 -10.93
CA ALA A 311 -6.90 12.62 -12.20
C ALA A 311 -8.25 12.81 -12.90
#